data_AF-A0A1Y3B246-F1
#
_entry.id   AF-A0A1Y3B246-F1
#
_cell.length_a   1.000
_cell.length_b   1.000
_cell.length_c   1.000
_cell.angle_alpha   90.00
_cell.angle_beta   90.00
_cell.angle_gamma   90.00
#
_symmetry.space_group_name_H-M   'P 1'
#
loop_
_entity.id
_entity.type
_entity.pdbx_description
1 polymer ?
#
loop_
_entity_poly.entity_id
_entity_poly.type
_entity_poly.pdbx_seq_one_letter_code
_entity_poly.pdbx_strand_id
1 'polypeptide(L)'
;MKHYESFTLAGHSLGAHIVGYAGKYLNGSIGRIYGMDPAGPFFKYHPDHRSRLWHTDAKLVTNIHTNGGTIIPGFSSGMMDTCGHIDLFMNNAHHQPGCPIELDK
;
A
#
# COMPACT_ATOMS: atom_id res chain seq x y z
N MET A 1 27.14 -8.67 -10.40
CA MET A 1 26.00 -7.87 -10.89
C MET A 1 25.17 -7.41 -9.70
N LYS A 2 24.17 -6.54 -9.87
CA LYS A 2 23.25 -6.13 -8.78
C LYS A 2 22.00 -7.00 -8.82
N HIS A 3 21.82 -7.88 -7.84
CA HIS A 3 20.76 -8.89 -7.84
C HIS A 3 19.53 -8.42 -7.05
N TYR A 4 18.91 -7.32 -7.45
CA TYR A 4 17.75 -6.75 -6.74
C TYR A 4 16.47 -7.61 -6.85
N GLU A 5 16.40 -8.51 -7.83
CA GLU A 5 15.27 -9.42 -8.04
C GLU A 5 15.13 -10.52 -6.96
N SER A 6 16.16 -10.76 -6.13
CA SER A 6 16.05 -11.65 -4.96
C SER A 6 15.47 -10.94 -3.73
N PHE A 7 15.36 -9.60 -3.73
CA PHE A 7 14.85 -8.85 -2.60
C PHE A 7 13.33 -8.79 -2.60
N THR A 8 12.76 -8.98 -1.41
CA THR A 8 11.36 -8.68 -1.10
C THR A 8 11.35 -7.55 -0.09
N LEU A 9 10.63 -6.47 -0.39
CA LEU A 9 10.39 -5.37 0.53
C LEU A 9 8.95 -5.46 1.05
N ALA A 10 8.73 -5.08 2.30
CA ALA A 10 7.40 -5.01 2.92
C ALA A 10 7.27 -3.68 3.64
N GLY A 11 6.16 -2.97 3.42
CA GLY A 11 5.92 -1.66 4.00
C GLY A 11 4.48 -1.52 4.48
N HIS A 12 4.29 -1.04 5.70
CA HIS A 12 2.98 -0.82 6.32
C HIS A 12 2.60 0.67 6.33
N SER A 13 1.35 1.01 6.01
CA SER A 13 0.85 2.40 6.00
C SER A 13 1.74 3.29 5.13
N LEU A 14 2.27 4.42 5.65
CA LEU A 14 3.24 5.27 4.97
C LEU A 14 4.49 4.50 4.49
N GLY A 15 4.87 3.45 5.22
CA GLY A 15 5.95 2.54 4.85
C GLY A 15 5.73 1.82 3.51
N ALA A 16 4.48 1.58 3.11
CA ALA A 16 4.15 1.02 1.80
C ALA A 16 4.65 1.94 0.66
N HIS A 17 4.55 3.25 0.85
CA HIS A 17 5.06 4.23 -0.10
C HIS A 17 6.58 4.39 -0.03
N ILE A 18 7.18 4.27 1.16
CA ILE A 18 8.65 4.26 1.31
C ILE A 18 9.29 3.11 0.51
N VAL A 19 8.74 1.88 0.59
CA VAL A 19 9.24 0.76 -0.21
C VAL A 19 8.94 0.91 -1.70
N GLY A 20 7.82 1.54 -2.07
CA GLY A 20 7.53 1.93 -3.45
C GLY A 20 8.53 2.94 -4.02
N TYR A 21 8.89 3.97 -3.26
CA TYR A 21 9.95 4.92 -3.62
C TYR A 21 11.31 4.23 -3.76
N ALA A 22 11.67 3.30 -2.86
CA ALA A 22 12.88 2.50 -3.01
C ALA A 22 12.87 1.66 -4.31
N GLY A 23 11.72 1.11 -4.68
CA GLY A 23 11.49 0.46 -5.97
C GLY A 23 11.71 1.38 -7.18
N LYS A 24 11.17 2.61 -7.13
CA LYS A 24 11.37 3.65 -8.17
C LYS A 24 12.84 4.07 -8.32
N TYR A 25 13.55 4.29 -7.20
CA TYR A 25 14.99 4.59 -7.20
C TYR A 25 15.84 3.44 -7.75
N LEU A 26 15.29 2.23 -7.81
CA LEU A 26 15.90 1.04 -8.41
C LEU A 26 15.22 0.64 -9.74
N ASN A 27 14.49 1.56 -10.39
CA ASN A 27 13.86 1.36 -11.70
C ASN A 27 12.97 0.10 -11.80
N GLY A 28 12.27 -0.28 -10.74
CA GLY A 28 11.41 -1.47 -10.72
C GLY A 28 12.16 -2.81 -10.69
N SER A 29 13.47 -2.81 -10.40
CA SER A 29 14.30 -4.02 -10.37
C SER A 29 14.22 -4.84 -9.08
N ILE A 30 13.48 -4.37 -8.07
CA ILE A 30 13.13 -5.15 -6.87
C ILE A 30 12.25 -6.35 -7.28
N GLY A 31 12.50 -7.51 -6.68
CA GLY A 31 11.75 -8.74 -6.98
C GLY A 31 10.29 -8.66 -6.56
N ARG A 32 10.03 -8.29 -5.30
CA ARG A 32 8.66 -8.19 -4.73
C ARG A 32 8.51 -6.99 -3.79
N ILE A 33 7.35 -6.34 -3.82
CA ILE A 33 6.90 -5.40 -2.79
C ILE A 33 5.56 -5.87 -2.22
N TYR A 34 5.44 -5.85 -0.90
CA TYR A 34 4.17 -6.00 -0.18
C TYR A 34 3.76 -4.68 0.47
N GLY A 35 2.63 -4.12 0.04
CA GLY A 35 2.01 -2.93 0.61
C GLY A 35 0.91 -3.31 1.61
N MET A 36 1.20 -3.22 2.91
CA MET A 36 0.25 -3.55 3.98
C MET A 36 -0.51 -2.27 4.38
N ASP A 37 -1.79 -2.22 4.04
CA ASP A 37 -2.70 -1.08 4.19
C ASP A 37 -2.07 0.26 3.74
N PRO A 38 -1.76 0.46 2.44
CA PRO A 38 -1.04 1.65 1.98
C PRO A 38 -1.80 2.94 2.33
N ALA A 39 -1.10 3.95 2.86
CA ALA A 39 -1.73 5.11 3.49
C ALA A 39 -2.63 5.91 2.53
N GLY A 40 -3.85 6.20 2.97
CA GLY A 40 -4.82 7.04 2.26
C GLY A 40 -4.46 8.53 2.22
N PRO A 41 -4.14 9.20 3.35
CA PRO A 41 -3.85 10.63 3.39
C PRO A 41 -2.72 11.04 2.43
N PHE A 42 -2.93 12.10 1.65
CA PHE A 42 -2.03 12.64 0.62
C PHE A 42 -1.74 11.73 -0.60
N PHE A 43 -1.95 10.41 -0.53
CA PHE A 43 -1.62 9.48 -1.62
C PHE A 43 -2.84 8.97 -2.40
N LYS A 44 -4.02 8.84 -1.80
CA LYS A 44 -5.23 8.41 -2.54
C LYS A 44 -5.72 9.48 -3.51
N TYR A 45 -6.18 9.04 -4.68
CA TYR A 45 -6.55 9.87 -5.83
C TYR A 45 -5.44 10.82 -6.32
N HIS A 46 -4.18 10.60 -5.92
CA HIS A 46 -3.08 11.47 -6.34
C HIS A 46 -2.78 11.27 -7.83
N PRO A 47 -2.85 12.34 -8.66
CA PRO A 47 -2.83 12.21 -10.13
C PRO A 47 -1.45 11.83 -10.68
N ASP A 48 -0.37 12.14 -9.96
CA ASP A 48 0.95 11.59 -10.27
C ASP A 48 1.17 10.28 -9.49
N HIS A 49 1.13 9.15 -10.19
CA HIS A 49 1.38 7.83 -9.61
C HIS A 49 2.82 7.67 -9.11
N ARG A 50 3.75 8.53 -9.55
CA ARG A 50 5.15 8.53 -9.07
C ARG A 50 5.27 9.01 -7.61
N SER A 51 4.24 9.65 -7.06
CA SER A 51 4.22 10.14 -5.67
C SER A 51 3.75 9.12 -4.63
N ARG A 52 3.33 7.92 -5.05
CA ARG A 52 2.79 6.87 -4.17
C ARG A 52 3.33 5.48 -4.54
N LEU A 53 2.97 4.44 -3.79
CA LEU A 53 3.24 3.05 -4.18
C LEU A 53 2.52 2.76 -5.51
N TRP A 54 3.22 2.14 -6.46
CA TRP A 54 2.67 1.83 -7.78
C TRP A 54 3.17 0.48 -8.30
N HIS A 55 2.42 -0.17 -9.18
CA HIS A 55 2.71 -1.54 -9.62
C HIS A 55 4.08 -1.66 -10.31
N THR A 56 4.58 -0.59 -10.93
CA THR A 56 5.91 -0.55 -11.57
C THR A 56 7.10 -0.60 -10.61
N ASP A 57 6.88 -0.53 -9.30
CA ASP A 57 7.96 -0.39 -8.31
C ASP A 57 8.75 -1.68 -8.07
N ALA A 58 8.21 -2.83 -8.50
CA ALA A 58 8.86 -4.14 -8.44
C ALA A 58 8.29 -5.08 -9.53
N LYS A 59 8.95 -6.24 -9.75
CA LYS A 59 8.45 -7.28 -10.67
C LYS A 59 7.10 -7.86 -10.26
N LEU A 60 6.80 -7.83 -8.97
CA LEU A 60 5.46 -8.07 -8.41
C LEU A 60 5.21 -7.08 -7.26
N VAL A 61 4.01 -6.50 -7.23
CA VAL A 61 3.55 -5.63 -6.14
C VAL A 61 2.22 -6.19 -5.65
N THR A 62 2.12 -6.50 -4.37
CA THR A 62 0.89 -7.05 -3.77
C THR A 62 0.47 -6.20 -2.60
N ASN A 63 -0.72 -5.60 -2.68
CA ASN A 63 -1.31 -4.81 -1.61
C ASN A 63 -2.31 -5.63 -0.82
N ILE A 64 -2.42 -5.34 0.47
CA ILE A 64 -3.37 -5.94 1.41
C ILE A 64 -4.09 -4.79 2.11
N HIS A 65 -5.33 -4.52 1.73
CA HIS A 65 -6.14 -3.43 2.25
C HIS A 65 -7.01 -3.95 3.40
N THR A 66 -6.98 -3.26 4.53
CA THR A 66 -7.64 -3.68 5.79
C THR A 66 -8.36 -2.55 6.53
N ASN A 67 -7.97 -1.28 6.33
CA ASN A 67 -8.60 -0.10 6.93
C ASN A 67 -8.70 1.06 5.93
N GLY A 68 -9.26 0.81 4.74
CA GLY A 68 -9.47 1.79 3.67
C GLY A 68 -10.80 2.56 3.76
N GLY A 69 -10.76 3.86 3.46
CA GLY A 69 -11.90 4.78 3.62
C GLY A 69 -11.49 6.26 3.58
N THR A 70 -12.17 7.14 4.34
CA THR A 70 -12.06 8.62 4.17
C THR A 70 -11.13 9.42 5.14
N ILE A 71 -11.38 9.63 6.47
CA ILE A 71 -10.34 10.02 7.49
C ILE A 71 -10.47 9.63 9.02
N ILE A 72 -11.28 10.00 10.06
CA ILE A 72 -12.45 10.79 10.62
C ILE A 72 -13.92 10.27 10.67
N PRO A 73 -14.36 9.61 11.77
CA PRO A 73 -15.43 8.60 11.92
C PRO A 73 -16.19 8.03 10.69
N GLY A 74 -16.02 6.72 10.45
CA GLY A 74 -16.57 6.01 9.27
C GLY A 74 -15.67 6.07 8.03
N PHE A 75 -14.39 6.26 8.28
CA PHE A 75 -13.53 7.16 7.52
C PHE A 75 -12.12 6.81 8.04
N SER A 76 -11.18 6.43 7.17
CA SER A 76 -10.12 5.48 7.55
C SER A 76 -8.69 5.87 7.10
N SER A 77 -7.68 5.09 7.55
CA SER A 77 -6.25 5.38 7.34
C SER A 77 -5.64 4.90 6.02
N GLY A 78 -6.15 3.83 5.41
CA GLY A 78 -5.66 3.24 4.15
C GLY A 78 -6.32 3.82 2.90
N MET A 79 -5.74 3.56 1.73
CA MET A 79 -6.36 3.84 0.42
C MET A 79 -7.22 2.66 -0.06
N MET A 80 -8.28 2.96 -0.82
CA MET A 80 -9.04 1.96 -1.59
C MET A 80 -8.57 1.87 -3.05
N ASP A 81 -7.68 2.78 -3.47
CA ASP A 81 -7.11 2.80 -4.81
C ASP A 81 -6.29 1.52 -5.07
N THR A 82 -6.61 0.82 -6.16
CA THR A 82 -5.71 -0.21 -6.68
C THR A 82 -4.40 0.42 -7.15
N CYS A 83 -3.29 -0.18 -6.74
CA CYS A 83 -1.95 0.25 -7.14
C CYS A 83 -0.92 -0.87 -7.13
N GLY A 84 -1.35 -2.12 -6.91
CA GLY A 84 -0.52 -3.31 -7.05
C GLY A 84 -0.61 -3.92 -8.45
N HIS A 85 0.12 -5.02 -8.64
CA HIS A 85 -0.26 -6.04 -9.62
C HIS A 85 -1.37 -6.95 -9.08
N ILE A 86 -1.52 -6.99 -7.75
CA ILE A 86 -2.57 -7.69 -7.00
C ILE A 86 -2.95 -6.77 -5.83
N ASP A 87 -4.23 -6.47 -5.66
CA ASP A 87 -4.76 -5.69 -4.53
C ASP A 87 -5.82 -6.55 -3.80
N LEU A 88 -5.56 -6.90 -2.54
CA LEU A 88 -6.39 -7.82 -1.75
C LEU A 88 -7.21 -7.05 -0.71
N PHE A 89 -8.54 -7.04 -0.85
CA PHE A 89 -9.46 -6.29 0.02
C PHE A 89 -10.03 -7.20 1.12
N MET A 90 -9.31 -7.33 2.22
CA MET A 90 -9.67 -8.23 3.33
C MET A 90 -10.93 -7.73 4.02
N ASN A 91 -12.01 -8.53 4.06
CA ASN A 91 -13.30 -8.14 4.65
C ASN A 91 -13.81 -6.77 4.12
N ASN A 92 -13.80 -6.60 2.79
CA ASN A 92 -14.09 -5.35 2.08
C ASN A 92 -13.18 -4.16 2.44
N ALA A 93 -12.05 -4.43 3.10
CA ALA A 93 -11.05 -3.48 3.59
C ALA A 93 -11.56 -2.40 4.57
N HIS A 94 -12.77 -2.49 5.12
CA HIS A 94 -13.34 -1.45 5.98
C HIS A 94 -13.18 -1.73 7.48
N HIS A 95 -13.63 -2.90 7.95
CA HIS A 95 -13.58 -3.27 9.36
C HIS A 95 -13.24 -4.75 9.50
N GLN A 96 -12.15 -5.04 10.20
CA GLN A 96 -11.64 -6.41 10.34
C GLN A 96 -12.25 -7.08 11.59
N PRO A 97 -12.69 -8.36 11.50
CA PRO A 97 -13.22 -9.08 12.66
C PRO A 97 -12.23 -9.08 13.84
N GLY A 98 -12.70 -8.61 15.00
CA GLY A 98 -11.89 -8.53 16.23
C GLY A 98 -11.17 -7.20 16.45
N CYS A 99 -11.20 -6.26 15.49
CA CYS A 99 -10.84 -4.87 15.77
C CYS A 99 -11.98 -4.15 16.52
N PRO A 100 -11.69 -3.23 17.45
CA PRO A 100 -12.70 -2.31 17.99
C PRO A 100 -13.17 -1.33 16.89
N ILE A 101 -14.32 -0.67 17.09
CA ILE A 101 -14.73 0.41 16.19
C ILE A 101 -13.86 1.63 16.54
N GLU A 102 -13.46 2.41 15.53
CA GLU A 102 -12.52 3.52 15.72
C GLU A 102 -13.13 4.72 16.49
N LEU A 103 -14.43 4.64 16.81
CA LEU A 103 -15.19 5.53 17.70
C LEU A 103 -15.09 5.13 19.20
N ASP A 104 -14.58 3.94 19.52
CA ASP A 104 -14.45 3.43 20.90
C ASP A 104 -13.11 3.85 21.55
N LYS A 105 -12.54 5.01 21.15
CA LYS A 105 -11.22 5.52 21.53
C LYS A 105 -11.21 7.03 21.75
#